data_AF-A0A3A5K826-F1
#
_entry.id   AF-A0A3A5K826-F1
#
_cell.length_a   1.000
_cell.length_b   1.000
_cell.length_c   1.000
_cell.angle_alpha   90.00
_cell.angle_beta   90.00
_cell.angle_gamma   90.00
#
_symmetry.space_group_name_H-M   'P 1'
#
loop_
_entity.id
_entity.type
_entity.pdbx_description
1 polymer ?
#
loop_
_entity_poly.entity_id
_entity_poly.type
_entity_poly.pdbx_seq_one_letter_code
_entity_poly.pdbx_strand_id
1 'polypeptide(L)'
;MQMHIDEISRHVAKGAHAVLLLGRAGWRTIANLDVPDNITLLFLPSRAPELNPVENIWQYMRANWLSNRAFETYDAITDAACA
;
A
#
# COMPACT_ATOMS: atom_id res chain seq x y z
N MET A 1 7.65 -0.64 -8.31
CA MET A 1 7.61 -1.41 -7.05
C MET A 1 8.99 -1.49 -6.41
N GLN A 2 10.07 -1.80 -7.15
CA GLN A 2 11.44 -1.84 -6.60
C GLN A 2 11.81 -0.60 -5.77
N MET A 3 11.72 0.60 -6.36
CA MET A 3 12.01 1.86 -5.65
C MET A 3 11.24 2.03 -4.33
N HIS A 4 10.01 1.50 -4.23
CA HIS A 4 9.22 1.62 -3.01
C HIS A 4 9.72 0.68 -1.91
N ILE A 5 10.14 -0.54 -2.25
CA ILE A 5 10.78 -1.46 -1.30
C ILE A 5 12.13 -0.89 -0.84
N ASP A 6 12.92 -0.35 -1.77
CA ASP A 6 14.20 0.28 -1.45
C ASP A 6 14.01 1.44 -0.47
N GLU A 7 12.98 2.27 -0.70
CA GLU A 7 12.67 3.41 0.15
C GLU A 7 12.19 3.00 1.55
N ILE A 8 11.37 1.95 1.64
CA ILE A 8 10.98 1.37 2.93
C ILE A 8 12.22 0.84 3.66
N SER A 9 13.10 0.11 2.97
CA SER A 9 14.29 -0.50 3.56
C SER A 9 15.22 0.53 4.21
N ARG A 10 15.38 1.70 3.58
CA ARG A 10 16.15 2.84 4.13
C ARG A 10 15.60 3.38 5.45
N HIS A 11 14.31 3.22 5.69
CA HIS A 11 13.61 3.75 6.85
C HIS A 11 13.36 2.69 7.95
N VAL A 12 13.74 1.44 7.73
CA VAL A 12 13.72 0.41 8.79
C VAL A 12 14.77 0.77 9.83
N ALA A 13 14.33 0.92 11.09
CA ALA A 13 15.22 1.25 12.19
C ALA A 13 16.33 0.20 12.37
N LYS A 14 17.52 0.65 12.79
CA LYS A 14 18.66 -0.26 13.03
C LYS A 14 18.28 -1.36 14.03
N GLY A 15 18.53 -2.62 13.66
CA GLY A 15 18.20 -3.79 14.48
C GLY A 15 16.73 -4.24 14.40
N ALA A 16 15.89 -3.57 13.60
CA ALA A 16 14.52 -3.99 13.30
C ALA A 16 14.44 -4.73 11.96
N HIS A 17 13.33 -5.44 11.76
CA HIS A 17 13.01 -6.14 10.52
C HIS A 17 11.57 -5.80 10.11
N ALA A 18 11.37 -5.40 8.86
CA ALA A 18 10.04 -5.03 8.38
C ALA A 18 9.34 -6.21 7.72
N VAL A 19 8.06 -6.41 8.06
CA VAL A 19 7.18 -7.36 7.36
C VAL A 19 6.16 -6.56 6.55
N LEU A 20 6.22 -6.69 5.23
CA LEU A 20 5.33 -5.98 4.32
C LEU A 20 4.17 -6.87 3.90
N LEU A 21 2.96 -6.55 4.35
CA LEU A 21 1.74 -7.24 3.94
C LEU A 21 1.32 -6.79 2.53
N LEU A 22 1.15 -7.76 1.63
CA LEU A 22 0.84 -7.52 0.23
C LEU A 22 -0.36 -8.35 -0.24
N GLY A 23 -1.31 -7.70 -0.91
CA GLY A 23 -2.27 -8.40 -1.76
C GLY A 23 -1.59 -8.98 -3.02
N ARG A 24 -2.23 -9.96 -3.67
CA ARG A 24 -1.66 -10.71 -4.81
C ARG A 24 -1.97 -10.09 -6.18
N ALA A 25 -1.86 -8.76 -6.30
CA ALA A 25 -1.98 -8.12 -7.61
C ALA A 25 -0.84 -8.57 -8.52
N GLY A 26 -1.08 -8.73 -9.83
CA GLY A 26 -0.10 -9.32 -10.76
C GLY A 26 1.27 -8.63 -10.74
N TRP A 27 1.31 -7.30 -10.57
CA TRP A 27 2.55 -6.51 -10.47
C TRP A 27 3.28 -6.63 -9.13
N ARG A 28 2.63 -7.19 -8.09
CA ARG A 28 3.23 -7.50 -6.78
C ARG A 28 3.80 -8.91 -6.69
N THR A 29 3.45 -9.78 -7.64
CA THR A 29 3.87 -11.19 -7.69
C THR A 29 4.87 -11.47 -8.81
N ILE A 30 5.38 -10.44 -9.50
CA ILE A 30 6.39 -10.60 -10.55
C ILE A 30 7.71 -11.00 -9.88
N ALA A 31 8.34 -12.06 -10.40
CA ALA A 31 9.50 -12.73 -9.82
C ALA A 31 10.83 -11.94 -9.80
N ASN A 32 10.83 -10.66 -10.20
CA ASN A 32 12.05 -9.84 -10.37
C ASN A 32 12.16 -8.69 -9.35
N LEU A 33 11.63 -8.85 -8.13
CA LEU A 33 11.91 -7.89 -7.06
C LEU A 33 13.18 -8.33 -6.32
N ASP A 34 14.14 -7.41 -6.22
CA ASP A 34 15.29 -7.55 -5.33
C ASP A 34 14.84 -7.13 -3.92
N VAL A 35 14.61 -8.11 -3.04
CA VAL A 35 14.07 -7.86 -1.70
C VAL A 35 15.24 -7.67 -0.73
N PRO A 36 15.40 -6.50 -0.09
CA PRO A 36 16.46 -6.26 0.88
C PRO A 36 16.38 -7.21 2.08
N ASP A 37 17.54 -7.56 2.65
CA ASP A 37 17.66 -8.52 3.75
C ASP A 37 16.90 -8.13 5.02
N ASN A 38 16.60 -6.83 5.20
CA ASN A 38 15.86 -6.30 6.34
C ASN A 38 14.33 -6.24 6.12
N ILE A 39 13.83 -6.88 5.06
CA ILE A 39 12.42 -6.94 4.70
C ILE A 39 11.97 -8.37 4.42
N THR A 40 10.77 -8.73 4.87
CA THR A 40 10.05 -9.93 4.41
C THR A 40 8.72 -9.54 3.79
N LEU A 41 8.42 -10.08 2.61
CA LEU A 41 7.13 -9.91 1.96
C LEU A 41 6.15 -11.00 2.44
N LEU A 42 5.02 -10.58 3.01
CA LEU A 42 3.95 -11.47 3.45
C LEU A 42 2.73 -11.32 2.52
N PHE A 43 2.50 -12.34 1.69
CA PHE A 43 1.37 -12.33 0.75
C PHE A 43 0.10 -12.83 1.40
N LEU A 44 -0.96 -12.03 1.34
CA LEU A 44 -2.30 -12.41 1.78
C LEU A 44 -2.89 -13.52 0.88
N PRO A 45 -3.83 -14.34 1.41
CA PRO A 45 -4.61 -15.26 0.60
C PRO A 45 -5.31 -14.56 -0.58
N SER A 46 -5.53 -15.32 -1.65
CA SER A 46 -6.29 -14.80 -2.80
C SER A 46 -7.72 -14.44 -2.38
N ARG A 47 -8.22 -13.29 -2.86
CA ARG A 47 -9.60 -12.82 -2.63
C ARG A 47 -9.97 -12.66 -1.15
N ALA A 48 -9.02 -12.28 -0.30
CA ALA A 48 -9.24 -11.99 1.12
C ALA A 48 -9.03 -10.49 1.46
N PRO A 49 -9.85 -9.57 0.92
CA PRO A 49 -9.72 -8.13 1.19
C PRO A 49 -9.91 -7.79 2.68
N GLU A 50 -10.69 -8.57 3.42
CA GLU A 50 -10.93 -8.43 4.86
C GLU A 50 -9.66 -8.58 5.71
N LEU A 51 -8.61 -9.22 5.17
CA LEU A 51 -7.31 -9.36 5.82
C LEU A 51 -6.34 -8.23 5.49
N ASN A 52 -6.70 -7.33 4.57
CA ASN A 52 -5.87 -6.19 4.20
C ASN A 52 -6.30 -4.93 4.98
N PRO A 53 -5.53 -4.49 5.98
CA PRO A 53 -5.92 -3.33 6.81
C PRO A 53 -6.08 -2.03 6.01
N VAL A 54 -5.43 -1.93 4.84
CA VAL A 54 -5.56 -0.78 3.94
C VAL A 54 -7.00 -0.65 3.41
N GLU A 55 -7.77 -1.75 3.33
CA GLU A 55 -9.17 -1.67 2.87
C GLU A 55 -10.04 -0.87 3.84
N ASN A 56 -9.77 -0.89 5.14
CA ASN A 56 -10.49 -0.07 6.12
C ASN A 56 -10.27 1.43 5.88
N ILE A 57 -9.03 1.83 5.54
CA ILE A 57 -8.69 3.20 5.19
C ILE A 57 -9.46 3.62 3.93
N TRP A 58 -9.48 2.77 2.91
CA TRP A 58 -10.22 3.05 1.68
C TRP A 58 -11.73 3.17 1.90
N GLN A 59 -12.31 2.30 2.71
CA GLN A 59 -13.71 2.39 3.08
C GLN A 59 -14.02 3.71 3.79
N TYR A 60 -13.19 4.10 4.74
CA TYR A 60 -13.34 5.37 5.47
C TYR A 60 -13.27 6.58 4.52
N MET A 61 -12.25 6.67 3.66
CA MET A 61 -12.10 7.79 2.73
C MET A 61 -13.27 7.90 1.75
N ARG A 62 -13.78 6.77 1.23
CA ARG A 62 -14.96 6.78 0.35
C ARG A 62 -16.23 7.22 1.09
N ALA A 63 -16.44 6.71 2.30
CA ALA A 63 -17.63 7.03 3.09
C ALA A 63 -17.70 8.51 3.49
N ASN A 64 -16.55 9.16 3.71
CA ASN A 64 -16.51 10.52 4.25
C ASN A 64 -16.23 11.59 3.20
N TRP A 65 -15.35 11.34 2.22
CA TRP A 65 -14.79 12.43 1.40
C TRP A 65 -14.88 12.20 -0.11
N LEU A 66 -14.77 10.95 -0.57
CA LEU A 66 -14.52 10.66 -1.98
C LEU A 66 -15.72 10.11 -2.75
N SER A 67 -16.81 9.69 -2.10
CA SER A 67 -17.96 9.09 -2.80
C SER A 67 -18.80 10.12 -3.56
N ASN A 68 -19.26 9.75 -4.76
CA ASN A 68 -20.20 10.50 -5.60
C ASN A 68 -19.79 11.95 -5.92
N ARG A 69 -18.49 12.19 -6.13
CA ARG A 69 -17.94 13.50 -6.47
C ARG A 69 -17.12 13.42 -7.76
N ALA A 70 -17.23 14.45 -8.59
CA ALA A 70 -16.31 14.71 -9.69
C ALA A 70 -15.30 15.78 -9.23
N PHE A 71 -14.04 15.61 -9.61
CA PHE A 71 -12.96 16.53 -9.28
C PHE A 71 -12.35 17.08 -10.57
N GLU A 72 -12.13 18.39 -10.62
CA GLU A 72 -11.62 19.05 -11.84
C GLU A 72 -10.11 18.85 -12.01
N THR A 73 -9.38 18.69 -10.90
CA THR A 73 -7.92 18.56 -10.90
C THR A 73 -7.47 17.40 -10.03
N TYR A 74 -6.24 16.95 -10.27
CA TYR A 74 -5.56 15.98 -9.40
C TYR A 74 -5.45 16.51 -7.96
N ASP A 75 -5.04 17.76 -7.80
CA ASP A 75 -4.87 18.39 -6.49
C ASP A 75 -6.18 18.43 -5.70
N ALA A 76 -7.32 18.65 -6.36
CA ALA A 76 -8.63 18.62 -5.72
C ALA A 76 -8.97 17.24 -5.14
N ILE A 77 -8.48 16.15 -5.73
CA ILE A 77 -8.64 14.79 -5.20
C ILE A 77 -7.71 14.59 -4.00
N THR A 78 -6.45 15.00 -4.11
CA THR A 78 -5.48 14.84 -3.01
C THR A 78 -5.89 15.64 -1.79
N ASP A 79 -6.32 16.89 -1.97
CA ASP A 79 -6.77 17.75 -0.88
C ASP A 79 -8.00 17.15 -0.19
N ALA A 80 -8.93 16.57 -0.94
CA ALA A 80 -10.09 15.89 -0.36
C ALA A 80 -9.73 14.57 0.36
N ALA A 81 -8.67 13.89 -0.07
CA ALA A 81 -8.24 12.59 0.46
C ALA A 81 -7.29 12.71 1.66
N CYS A 82 -6.54 13.81 1.77
CA CYS A 82 -5.43 13.99 2.70
C CYS A 82 -5.57 15.18 3.66
N ALA A 83 -6.76 15.79 3.73
CA ALA A 83 -7.10 16.84 4.70
C ALA A 83 -7.12 16.36 6.15
#